data_AF-A0A645H8T1-F1
#
_entry.id   AF-A0A645H8T1-F1
#
_cell.length_a   1.000
_cell.length_b   1.000
_cell.length_c   1.000
_cell.angle_alpha   90.00
_cell.angle_beta   90.00
_cell.angle_gamma   90.00
#
_symmetry.space_group_name_H-M   'P 1'
#
loop_
_entity.id
_entity.type
_entity.pdbx_description
1 polymer ?
#
loop_
_entity_poly.entity_id
_entity_poly.type
_entity_poly.pdbx_seq_one_letter_code
_entity_poly.pdbx_strand_id
1 'polypeptide(L)'
;MDNIDRHERALTKYATENLIRIPSVILYGDYMNYKDKVSIIPFNIEGIHHATLAKMLSYEFGIAVRSGCFCAQPYMQKLLHATPEMIKENIDAPKEKMPGTVRISFAMYNTFYEIDRFLNAIYKIVMNKTYYLNKYNYVGYKLV
;
A
#
# COMPACT_ATOMS: atom_id res chain seq x y z
N MET A 1 -22.41 12.91 12.40
CA MET A 1 -21.34 11.93 12.11
C MET A 1 -21.58 11.26 10.76
N ASP A 2 -22.83 11.00 10.39
CA ASP A 2 -23.26 10.33 9.15
C ASP A 2 -22.72 10.96 7.85
N ASN A 3 -22.62 12.29 7.77
CA ASN A 3 -22.07 12.96 6.59
C ASN A 3 -20.57 12.67 6.41
N ILE A 4 -19.82 12.55 7.50
CA ILE A 4 -18.39 12.21 7.47
C ILE A 4 -18.23 10.76 7.04
N ASP A 5 -18.97 9.85 7.68
CA ASP A 5 -18.96 8.43 7.32
C ASP A 5 -19.32 8.19 5.85
N ARG A 6 -20.37 8.86 5.33
CA ARG A 6 -20.75 8.80 3.92
C ARG A 6 -19.65 9.30 2.98
N HIS A 7 -19.01 10.42 3.33
CA HIS A 7 -17.92 11.00 2.54
C HIS A 7 -16.71 10.07 2.48
N GLU A 8 -16.25 9.58 3.62
CA GLU A 8 -15.07 8.72 3.66
C GLU A 8 -15.31 7.35 3.00
N ARG A 9 -16.53 6.81 3.10
CA ARG A 9 -16.93 5.61 2.34
C ARG A 9 -16.90 5.86 0.83
N ALA A 10 -17.38 7.02 0.38
CA ALA A 10 -17.36 7.38 -1.03
C ALA A 10 -15.92 7.50 -1.57
N LEU A 11 -15.03 8.16 -0.81
CA LEU A 11 -13.60 8.24 -1.11
C LEU A 11 -12.94 6.85 -1.17
N THR A 12 -13.20 6.01 -0.16
CA THR A 12 -12.62 4.66 -0.07
C THR A 12 -13.08 3.77 -1.22
N LYS A 13 -14.38 3.82 -1.56
CA LYS A 13 -14.93 3.12 -2.70
C LYS A 13 -14.29 3.57 -4.00
N TYR A 14 -14.23 4.88 -4.23
CA TYR A 14 -13.63 5.45 -5.44
C TYR A 14 -12.16 5.07 -5.58
N ALA A 15 -11.36 5.18 -4.52
CA ALA A 15 -9.96 4.77 -4.54
C ALA A 15 -9.80 3.27 -4.81
N THR A 16 -10.60 2.42 -4.16
CA THR A 16 -10.54 0.96 -4.30
C THR A 16 -10.89 0.53 -5.73
N GLU A 17 -12.00 1.01 -6.29
CA GLU A 17 -12.46 0.64 -7.64
C GLU A 17 -11.46 1.04 -8.73
N ASN A 18 -10.72 2.13 -8.52
CA ASN A 18 -9.67 2.56 -9.44
C ASN A 18 -8.35 1.82 -9.24
N LEU A 19 -7.94 1.55 -7.99
CA LEU A 19 -6.72 0.78 -7.69
C LEU A 19 -6.76 -0.63 -8.27
N ILE A 20 -7.91 -1.31 -8.21
CA ILE A 20 -8.11 -2.67 -8.78
C ILE A 20 -7.81 -2.72 -10.28
N ARG A 21 -8.00 -1.61 -10.99
CA ARG A 21 -7.80 -1.53 -12.45
C ARG A 21 -6.32 -1.34 -12.82
N ILE A 22 -5.46 -1.01 -11.87
CA ILE A 22 -4.04 -0.80 -12.15
C ILE A 22 -3.33 -2.16 -12.12
N PRO A 23 -2.62 -2.56 -13.21
CA PRO A 23 -1.87 -3.81 -13.24
C PRO A 23 -0.85 -3.91 -12.09
N SER A 24 -0.60 -5.14 -11.62
CA SER A 24 0.34 -5.44 -10.53
C SER A 24 -0.03 -4.86 -9.14
N VAL A 25 -1.15 -4.15 -8.98
CA VAL A 25 -1.62 -3.74 -7.66
C VAL A 25 -2.27 -4.94 -6.96
N ILE A 26 -1.85 -5.20 -5.73
CA ILE A 26 -2.39 -6.25 -4.87
C ILE A 26 -3.09 -5.57 -3.70
N LEU A 27 -4.40 -5.75 -3.59
CA LEU A 27 -5.20 -5.27 -2.45
C LEU A 27 -5.37 -6.36 -1.41
N TYR A 28 -5.39 -5.98 -0.14
CA TYR A 28 -5.56 -6.92 0.98
C TYR A 28 -6.86 -6.67 1.74
N GLY A 29 -7.38 -7.75 2.35
CA GLY A 29 -8.62 -7.75 3.12
C GLY A 29 -9.87 -7.81 2.24
N ASP A 30 -11.05 -7.67 2.86
CA ASP A 30 -12.32 -7.59 2.15
C ASP A 30 -12.46 -6.20 1.52
N TYR A 31 -11.96 -6.04 0.30
CA TYR A 31 -11.98 -4.76 -0.42
C TYR A 31 -13.22 -4.54 -1.29
N MET A 32 -14.08 -5.55 -1.43
CA MET A 32 -15.34 -5.42 -2.17
C MET A 32 -16.53 -5.13 -1.25
N ASN A 33 -16.38 -5.32 0.07
CA ASN A 33 -17.39 -4.99 1.06
C ASN A 33 -17.13 -3.61 1.70
N TYR A 34 -18.07 -2.68 1.50
CA TYR A 34 -17.99 -1.30 2.00
C TYR A 34 -18.94 -1.01 3.17
N LYS A 35 -19.71 -2.01 3.64
CA LYS A 35 -20.79 -1.79 4.61
C LYS A 35 -20.26 -1.46 6.01
N ASP A 36 -19.21 -2.14 6.43
CA ASP A 36 -18.58 -2.02 7.76
C ASP A 36 -17.05 -1.90 7.64
N LYS A 37 -16.60 -0.98 6.80
CA LYS A 37 -15.17 -0.80 6.50
C LYS A 37 -14.70 0.60 6.87
N VAL A 38 -13.64 0.66 7.68
CA VAL A 38 -12.90 1.91 7.95
C VAL A 38 -12.16 2.33 6.69
N SER A 39 -12.01 3.64 6.51
CA SER A 39 -11.47 4.33 5.34
C SER A 39 -9.96 4.12 5.10
N ILE A 40 -9.53 2.86 5.09
CA ILE A 40 -8.15 2.42 4.91
C ILE A 40 -8.06 1.35 3.82
N ILE A 41 -7.00 1.41 3.04
CA ILE A 41 -6.74 0.46 1.96
C ILE A 41 -5.29 -0.02 2.09
N PRO A 42 -5.07 -1.25 2.62
CA PRO A 42 -3.76 -1.90 2.55
C PRO A 42 -3.54 -2.46 1.15
N PHE A 43 -2.39 -2.17 0.56
CA PHE A 43 -2.02 -2.61 -0.77
C PHE A 43 -0.51 -2.78 -0.94
N ASN A 44 -0.11 -3.50 -1.98
CA ASN A 44 1.26 -3.57 -2.47
C ASN A 44 1.26 -3.47 -4.00
N ILE A 45 2.46 -3.27 -4.56
CA ILE A 45 2.70 -3.42 -5.99
C ILE A 45 3.66 -4.59 -6.16
N GLU A 46 3.28 -5.57 -6.97
CA GLU A 46 4.11 -6.73 -7.29
C GLU A 46 5.51 -6.30 -7.75
N GLY A 47 6.55 -6.90 -7.16
CA GLY A 47 7.94 -6.57 -7.45
C GLY A 47 8.45 -5.23 -6.87
N ILE A 48 7.66 -4.54 -6.04
CA ILE A 48 8.11 -3.33 -5.31
C ILE A 48 7.88 -3.52 -3.81
N HIS A 49 8.96 -3.46 -3.02
CA HIS A 49 8.84 -3.52 -1.56
C HIS A 49 8.09 -2.32 -1.00
N HIS A 50 7.23 -2.56 0.00
CA HIS A 50 6.34 -1.57 0.60
C HIS A 50 7.07 -0.29 1.08
N ALA A 51 8.24 -0.42 1.70
CA ALA A 51 9.00 0.72 2.20
C ALA A 51 9.61 1.54 1.04
N THR A 52 9.99 0.88 -0.05
CA THR A 52 10.50 1.56 -1.25
C THR A 52 9.38 2.30 -1.95
N LEU A 53 8.20 1.68 -2.08
CA LEU A 53 7.02 2.33 -2.65
C LEU A 53 6.62 3.57 -1.83
N ALA A 54 6.63 3.49 -0.49
CA ALA A 54 6.36 4.64 0.37
C ALA A 54 7.37 5.78 0.16
N LYS A 55 8.66 5.46 -0.01
CA LYS A 55 9.69 6.47 -0.35
C LYS A 55 9.45 7.12 -1.72
N MET A 56 9.11 6.33 -2.74
CA MET A 56 8.78 6.84 -4.08
C MET A 56 7.58 7.81 -4.03
N LEU A 57 6.48 7.40 -3.37
CA LEU A 57 5.30 8.24 -3.20
C LEU A 57 5.61 9.55 -2.47
N SER A 58 6.43 9.49 -1.42
CA SER A 58 6.79 10.67 -0.64
C SER A 58 7.69 11.63 -1.41
N TYR A 59 8.81 11.16 -1.96
CA TYR A 59 9.83 12.06 -2.53
C TYR A 59 9.52 12.52 -3.95
N GLU A 60 8.87 11.71 -4.77
CA GLU A 60 8.60 12.05 -6.18
C GLU A 60 7.25 12.76 -6.35
N PHE A 61 6.29 12.46 -5.48
CA PHE A 61 4.90 12.89 -5.66
C PHE A 61 4.35 13.70 -4.48
N GLY A 62 5.07 13.79 -3.36
CA GLY A 62 4.62 14.49 -2.16
C GLY A 62 3.46 13.80 -1.45
N ILE A 63 3.31 12.48 -1.60
CA ILE A 63 2.19 11.72 -1.06
C ILE A 63 2.64 10.93 0.17
N ALA A 64 2.05 11.26 1.32
CA ALA A 64 2.33 10.58 2.57
C ALA A 64 1.47 9.33 2.74
N VAL A 65 2.12 8.18 2.95
CA VAL A 65 1.49 6.90 3.27
C VAL A 65 2.17 6.25 4.46
N ARG A 66 1.56 5.20 5.04
CA ARG A 66 2.22 4.34 6.02
C ARG A 66 2.69 3.05 5.36
N SER A 67 3.82 2.49 5.80
CA SER A 67 4.31 1.18 5.35
C SER A 67 4.79 0.33 6.53
N GLY A 68 4.52 -0.98 6.48
CA GLY A 68 5.00 -1.94 7.48
C GLY A 68 3.92 -2.94 7.92
N CYS A 69 4.04 -3.44 9.16
CA CYS A 69 3.12 -4.43 9.72
C CYS A 69 1.99 -3.85 10.58
N PHE A 70 1.96 -2.53 10.81
CA PHE A 70 0.93 -1.83 11.60
C PHE A 70 0.66 -2.42 13.00
N CYS A 71 1.71 -2.90 13.70
CA CYS A 71 1.59 -3.59 14.99
C CYS A 71 0.76 -4.89 14.96
N ALA A 72 0.53 -5.43 13.76
CA ALA A 72 -0.19 -6.67 13.51
C ALA A 72 0.75 -7.74 12.95
N GLN A 73 1.98 -7.86 13.47
CA GLN A 73 3.01 -8.74 12.90
C GLN A 73 2.53 -10.19 12.64
N PRO A 74 1.87 -10.89 13.57
CA PRO A 74 1.44 -12.27 13.33
C PRO A 74 0.42 -12.39 12.20
N TYR A 75 -0.51 -11.43 12.12
CA TYR A 75 -1.51 -11.37 11.04
C TYR A 75 -0.85 -11.11 9.70
N MET A 76 0.06 -10.14 9.63
CA MET A 76 0.76 -9.78 8.40
C MET A 76 1.67 -10.90 7.91
N GLN A 77 2.34 -11.63 8.81
CA GLN A 77 3.11 -12.82 8.46
C GLN A 77 2.22 -13.89 7.80
N LYS A 78 1.04 -14.17 8.37
CA LYS A 78 0.10 -15.13 7.80
C LYS A 78 -0.49 -14.66 6.47
N LEU A 79 -0.86 -13.38 6.39
CA LEU A 79 -1.45 -12.75 5.20
C LEU A 79 -0.46 -12.70 4.03
N LEU A 80 0.82 -12.51 4.32
CA LEU A 80 1.89 -12.44 3.32
C LEU A 80 2.62 -13.79 3.15
N HIS A 81 2.06 -14.88 3.65
CA HIS A 81 2.60 -16.24 3.52
C HIS A 81 4.08 -16.36 3.95
N ALA A 82 4.48 -15.62 4.99
CA ALA A 82 5.85 -15.67 5.50
C ALA A 82 6.17 -17.05 6.09
N THR A 83 7.27 -17.65 5.65
CA THR A 83 7.70 -18.95 6.18
C THR A 83 8.40 -18.79 7.54
N PRO A 84 8.47 -19.85 8.36
CA PRO A 84 9.21 -19.83 9.61
C PRO A 84 10.67 -19.40 9.45
N GLU A 85 11.31 -19.76 8.33
CA GLU A 85 12.68 -19.34 7.98
C GLU A 85 12.73 -17.82 7.77
N MET A 86 11.80 -17.26 6.99
CA MET A 86 11.70 -15.81 6.79
C MET A 86 11.46 -15.08 8.10
N ILE A 87 10.64 -15.62 9.01
CA ILE A 87 10.39 -15.01 10.31
C ILE A 87 11.66 -15.00 11.16
N LYS A 88 12.41 -16.11 11.18
CA LYS A 88 13.64 -16.26 11.96
C LYS A 88 14.76 -15.36 11.43
N GLU A 89 14.90 -15.25 10.12
CA GLU A 89 15.82 -14.31 9.47
C GLU A 89 15.48 -12.85 9.78
N ASN A 90 14.20 -12.54 10.06
CA ASN A 90 13.73 -11.19 10.33
C ASN A 90 13.83 -10.74 11.81
N ILE A 91 14.24 -11.62 12.74
CA ILE A 91 14.39 -11.24 14.17
C ILE A 91 15.49 -10.19 14.34
N ASP A 92 16.61 -10.36 13.63
CA ASP A 92 17.76 -9.46 13.66
C ASP A 92 17.93 -8.65 12.36
N ALA A 93 17.00 -8.78 11.42
CA ALA A 93 17.07 -8.05 10.16
C ALA A 93 16.75 -6.56 10.33
N PRO A 94 17.35 -5.68 9.51
CA PRO A 94 16.91 -4.30 9.38
C PRO A 94 15.40 -4.25 9.07
N LYS A 95 14.67 -3.28 9.64
CA LYS A 95 13.22 -3.10 9.43
C LYS A 95 12.84 -3.01 7.95
N GLU A 96 13.78 -2.60 7.11
CA GLU A 96 13.68 -2.53 5.65
C GLU A 96 13.48 -3.91 4.99
N LYS A 97 13.86 -5.01 5.65
CA LYS A 97 13.70 -6.38 5.15
C LYS A 97 12.41 -7.05 5.61
N MET A 98 11.69 -6.45 6.57
CA MET A 98 10.47 -7.05 7.09
C MET A 98 9.37 -7.06 6.03
N PRO A 99 8.58 -8.15 5.94
CA PRO A 99 7.39 -8.18 5.12
C PRO A 99 6.38 -7.15 5.63
N GLY A 100 5.55 -6.60 4.75
CA GLY A 100 4.60 -5.57 5.13
C GLY A 100 3.80 -5.08 3.93
N THR A 101 2.92 -4.12 4.18
CA THR A 101 2.11 -3.49 3.13
C THR A 101 2.21 -1.98 3.21
N VAL A 102 1.88 -1.32 2.10
CA VAL A 102 1.56 0.11 2.12
C VAL A 102 0.10 0.27 2.52
N ARG A 103 -0.20 1.29 3.31
CA ARG A 103 -1.58 1.64 3.66
C ARG A 103 -1.82 3.10 3.35
N ILE A 104 -2.82 3.34 2.52
CA ILE A 104 -3.46 4.66 2.39
C ILE A 104 -4.67 4.72 3.30
N SER A 105 -4.93 5.90 3.86
CA SER A 105 -6.00 6.14 4.82
C SER A 105 -6.61 7.50 4.52
N PHE A 106 -7.94 7.56 4.47
CA PHE A 106 -8.68 8.77 4.22
C PHE A 106 -9.37 9.25 5.49
N ALA A 107 -9.54 10.55 5.59
CA ALA A 107 -10.29 11.22 6.65
C ALA A 107 -11.22 12.28 6.03
N MET A 108 -12.01 12.95 6.87
CA MET A 108 -13.00 13.96 6.45
C MET A 108 -12.45 15.09 5.54
N TYR A 109 -11.15 15.40 5.60
CA TYR A 109 -10.54 16.48 4.83
C TYR A 109 -10.08 16.04 3.43
N ASN A 110 -10.04 14.73 3.15
CA ASN A 110 -9.54 14.26 1.87
C ASN A 110 -10.53 14.50 0.74
N THR A 111 -9.99 14.63 -0.48
CA THR A 111 -10.79 14.91 -1.68
C THR A 111 -10.57 13.88 -2.78
N PHE A 112 -11.53 13.77 -3.70
CA PHE A 112 -11.40 12.93 -4.90
C PHE A 112 -10.19 13.36 -5.76
N TYR A 113 -9.89 14.66 -5.82
CA TYR A 113 -8.72 15.17 -6.53
C TYR A 113 -7.40 14.65 -5.94
N GLU A 114 -7.27 14.57 -4.62
CA GLU A 114 -6.09 13.97 -3.99
C GLU A 114 -5.98 12.47 -4.30
N ILE A 115 -7.11 11.77 -4.39
CA ILE A 115 -7.15 10.37 -4.81
C ILE A 115 -6.68 10.23 -6.26
N ASP A 116 -7.13 11.10 -7.17
CA ASP A 116 -6.69 11.08 -8.57
C ASP A 116 -5.18 11.33 -8.70
N ARG A 117 -4.64 12.27 -7.91
CA ARG A 117 -3.19 12.51 -7.83
C ARG A 117 -2.43 11.28 -7.36
N PHE A 118 -2.97 10.58 -6.36
CA PHE A 118 -2.42 9.32 -5.87
C PHE A 118 -2.49 8.20 -6.91
N LEU A 119 -3.63 8.00 -7.56
CA LEU A 119 -3.80 7.00 -8.61
C LEU A 119 -2.85 7.26 -9.79
N ASN A 120 -2.67 8.52 -10.19
CA ASN A 120 -1.71 8.90 -11.24
C ASN A 120 -0.27 8.57 -10.83
N ALA A 121 0.10 8.83 -9.57
CA ALA A 121 1.42 8.49 -9.05
C ALA A 121 1.66 6.97 -9.08
N ILE A 122 0.70 6.17 -8.62
CA ILE A 122 0.77 4.71 -8.68
C ILE A 122 0.91 4.23 -10.12
N TYR A 123 0.08 4.73 -11.03
CA TYR A 123 0.15 4.38 -12.44
C TYR A 123 1.53 4.70 -13.05
N LYS A 124 2.10 5.88 -12.78
CA LYS A 124 3.44 6.26 -13.23
C LYS A 124 4.53 5.33 -12.69
N ILE A 125 4.46 4.97 -11.41
CA ILE A 125 5.40 4.03 -10.79
C ILE A 125 5.30 2.65 -11.45
N VAL A 126 4.09 2.13 -11.66
CA VAL A 126 3.89 0.82 -12.29
C VAL A 126 4.40 0.81 -13.73
N MET A 127 4.07 1.83 -14.53
CA MET A 127 4.48 1.90 -15.94
C MET A 127 5.98 2.11 -16.13
N ASN A 128 6.66 2.72 -15.14
CA ASN A 128 8.10 2.99 -15.19
C ASN A 128 8.85 2.23 -14.09
N LYS A 129 8.39 1.01 -13.76
CA LYS A 129 8.87 0.23 -12.61
C LYS A 129 10.40 0.13 -12.57
N THR A 130 11.04 -0.26 -13.68
CA THR A 130 12.51 -0.39 -13.77
C THR A 130 13.24 0.92 -13.47
N TYR A 131 12.75 2.06 -13.97
CA TYR A 131 13.34 3.37 -13.72
C TYR A 131 13.33 3.70 -12.21
N TYR A 132 12.17 3.56 -11.57
CA TYR A 132 12.04 3.86 -10.14
C TYR A 132 12.81 2.87 -9.27
N LEU A 133 12.80 1.58 -9.59
CA LEU A 133 13.59 0.59 -8.85
C LEU A 133 15.09 0.89 -8.91
N ASN A 134 15.61 1.26 -10.08
CA ASN A 134 17.01 1.65 -10.24
C ASN A 134 17.33 2.94 -9.48
N LYS A 135 16.47 3.97 -9.58
CA LYS A 135 16.66 5.25 -8.88
C LYS A 135 16.74 5.09 -7.36
N TYR A 136 16.02 4.13 -6.80
CA TYR A 136 15.98 3.87 -5.36
C TYR A 136 16.88 2.71 -4.92
N ASN A 137 17.83 2.27 -5.77
CA ASN A 137 18.78 1.19 -5.50
C ASN A 137 18.10 -0.08 -4.95
N TYR A 138 16.97 -0.46 -5.53
CA TYR A 138 16.24 -1.64 -5.08
C TYR A 138 16.97 -2.92 -5.53
N VAL A 139 17.57 -3.61 -4.57
CA VAL A 139 18.06 -4.98 -4.76
C VAL A 139 16.83 -5.89 -4.74
N GLY A 140 16.47 -6.46 -5.89
CA GLY A 140 15.24 -7.20 -6.08
C GLY A 140 14.98 -8.24 -5.00
N TYR A 141 13.85 -8.12 -4.29
CA TYR A 141 13.30 -9.22 -3.51
C TYR A 141 12.11 -9.80 -4.26
N LYS A 142 12.08 -11.13 -4.38
CA LYS A 142 10.89 -11.85 -4.82
C LYS A 142 9.81 -11.62 -3.76
N LEU A 143 8.82 -10.79 -4.09
CA LEU A 143 7.51 -10.91 -3.48
C LEU A 143 6.95 -12.27 -3.92
N VAL A 144 6.62 -13.12 -2.96
CA VAL A 144 5.83 -14.33 -3.18
C VAL A 144 4.37 -13.91 -3.35
#